data_AF-A0A838J5Y5-F1
#
_entry.id   AF-A0A838J5Y5-F1
#
_cell.length_a   1.000
_cell.length_b   1.000
_cell.length_c   1.000
_cell.angle_alpha   90.00
_cell.angle_beta   90.00
_cell.angle_gamma   90.00
#
_symmetry.space_group_name_H-M   'P 1'
#
loop_
_entity.id
_entity.type
_entity.pdbx_description
1 polymer ?
#
loop_
_entity_poly.entity_id
_entity_poly.type
_entity_poly.pdbx_seq_one_letter_code
_entity_poly.pdbx_strand_id
1 'polypeptide(L)'
;MEELYLSIPGEEMSQSMLTRNERIEAGRALRKDIPRSAHAEWRGASDRPDPLDLLEQGNHYRLEELLPIRYGRMLVNPFTFLRGSAIIMANDLASTATTGIRVQVCGDAHLSNFGTYATPERNRVFDVNDFDETLPGPWEWDIKRLATSFVVAGRSLSFPESVNRQAATRCVQSYREHMWMFAGMSNLDLWYTRIDIESTLLRIHPDSRAYLHRELERARRRTNSHVFPKLAREDQGKYTIKDDPPLISHIDDDVWVDQLPEMIERYIESLPDDRRVLLSRYRLIDVARKVVG
;
A
#
# COMPACT_ATOMS: atom_id res chain seq x y z
N MET A 1 40.27 -29.00 24.42
CA MET A 1 39.58 -28.27 23.34
C MET A 1 38.35 -29.10 23.01
N GLU A 2 37.27 -28.87 23.75
CA GLU A 2 35.96 -29.44 23.45
C GLU A 2 35.23 -28.42 22.58
N GLU A 3 34.90 -28.82 21.35
CA GLU A 3 34.03 -28.06 20.46
C GLU A 3 32.61 -28.15 21.01
N LEU A 4 32.17 -27.06 21.64
CA LEU A 4 30.80 -26.87 22.07
C LEU A 4 29.93 -26.58 20.82
N TYR A 5 29.45 -27.62 20.15
CA TYR A 5 28.36 -27.46 19.19
C TYR A 5 27.11 -27.05 19.96
N LEU A 6 26.75 -25.77 19.86
CA LEU A 6 25.43 -25.27 20.24
C LEU A 6 24.39 -26.03 19.41
N SER A 7 23.72 -27.00 20.05
CA SER A 7 22.51 -27.60 19.50
C SER A 7 21.46 -26.50 19.40
N ILE A 8 21.05 -26.16 18.19
CA ILE A 8 19.93 -25.25 17.95
C ILE A 8 18.67 -26.01 18.36
N PRO A 9 17.92 -25.60 19.41
CA PRO A 9 16.65 -26.21 19.75
C PRO A 9 15.65 -25.79 18.67
N GLY A 10 15.32 -26.70 17.78
CA GLY A 10 14.46 -26.43 16.62
C GLY A 10 13.90 -27.70 16.00
N GLU A 11 13.72 -28.77 16.78
CA GLU A 11 12.86 -29.90 16.39
C GLU A 11 11.39 -29.51 16.50
N GLU A 12 10.96 -28.50 15.72
CA GLU A 12 9.54 -28.25 15.39
C GLU A 12 9.36 -27.21 14.27
N MET A 13 10.38 -26.99 13.42
CA MET A 13 10.27 -26.05 12.30
C MET A 13 9.96 -26.71 10.95
N SER A 14 9.44 -27.95 10.97
CA SER A 14 8.99 -28.65 9.76
C SER A 14 7.47 -28.62 9.68
N GLN A 15 6.90 -27.44 9.38
CA GLN A 15 5.78 -27.50 8.45
C GLN A 15 6.39 -28.01 7.15
N SER A 16 6.04 -29.24 6.76
CA SER A 16 6.44 -29.83 5.48
C SER A 16 6.07 -28.86 4.37
N MET A 17 7.05 -28.06 3.93
CA MET A 17 6.85 -27.14 2.83
C MET A 17 6.82 -27.96 1.56
N LEU A 18 5.70 -27.89 0.85
CA LEU A 18 5.59 -28.45 -0.49
C LEU A 18 6.77 -27.97 -1.35
N THR A 19 7.37 -28.90 -2.07
CA THR A 19 8.38 -28.59 -3.07
C THR A 19 7.81 -27.64 -4.13
N ARG A 20 8.70 -26.99 -4.89
CA ARG A 20 8.28 -26.12 -6.00
C ARG A 20 7.35 -26.83 -6.98
N ASN A 21 7.65 -28.09 -7.33
CA ASN A 21 6.84 -28.87 -8.26
C ASN A 21 5.46 -29.19 -7.66
N GLU A 22 5.41 -29.58 -6.39
CA GLU A 22 4.13 -29.85 -5.71
C GLU A 22 3.26 -28.59 -5.62
N ARG A 23 3.85 -27.41 -5.36
CA ARG A 23 3.10 -26.14 -5.37
C ARG A 23 2.59 -25.77 -6.77
N ILE A 24 3.37 -26.04 -7.82
CA ILE A 24 2.94 -25.85 -9.21
C ILE A 24 1.76 -26.79 -9.53
N GLU A 25 1.83 -28.06 -9.14
CA GLU A 25 0.76 -29.02 -9.36
C GLU A 25 -0.49 -28.68 -8.53
N ALA A 26 -0.35 -28.24 -7.28
CA ALA A 26 -1.45 -27.74 -6.47
C ALA A 26 -2.14 -26.54 -7.16
N GLY A 27 -1.37 -25.57 -7.65
CA GLY A 27 -1.92 -24.44 -8.41
C GLY A 27 -2.56 -24.83 -9.75
N ARG A 28 -2.10 -25.92 -10.39
CA ARG A 28 -2.76 -26.50 -11.57
C ARG A 28 -4.07 -27.19 -11.20
N ALA A 29 -4.10 -27.91 -10.07
CA ALA A 29 -5.27 -28.62 -9.58
C ALA A 29 -6.44 -27.67 -9.25
N LEU A 30 -6.15 -26.49 -8.69
CA LEU A 30 -7.15 -25.45 -8.40
C LEU A 30 -8.00 -25.03 -9.62
N ARG A 31 -7.50 -25.24 -10.84
CA ARG A 31 -8.24 -24.91 -12.08
C ARG A 31 -9.44 -25.82 -12.33
N LYS A 32 -9.50 -26.99 -11.67
CA LYS A 32 -10.64 -27.90 -11.73
C LYS A 32 -11.83 -27.30 -11.00
N ASP A 33 -11.58 -26.66 -9.86
CA ASP A 33 -12.62 -26.07 -9.02
C ASP A 33 -12.93 -24.64 -9.49
N ILE A 34 -11.90 -23.85 -9.80
CA ILE A 34 -12.00 -22.46 -10.21
C ILE A 34 -11.31 -22.29 -11.57
N PRO A 35 -12.05 -22.47 -12.69
CA PRO A 35 -11.48 -22.25 -14.02
C PRO A 35 -11.16 -20.76 -14.20
N ARG A 36 -10.13 -20.44 -15.01
CA ARG A 36 -9.70 -19.04 -15.23
C ARG A 36 -10.83 -18.14 -15.74
N SER A 37 -11.76 -18.69 -16.53
CA SER A 37 -12.92 -17.97 -17.03
C SER A 37 -13.90 -17.54 -15.93
N ALA A 38 -13.88 -18.17 -14.75
CA ALA A 38 -14.69 -17.75 -13.61
C ALA A 38 -14.31 -16.37 -13.06
N HIS A 39 -13.14 -15.84 -13.42
CA HIS A 39 -12.73 -14.48 -13.07
C HIS A 39 -13.04 -13.43 -14.15
N ALA A 40 -13.57 -13.85 -15.31
CA ALA A 40 -13.72 -12.96 -16.47
C ALA A 40 -14.91 -11.99 -16.35
N GLU A 41 -16.02 -12.48 -15.80
CA GLU A 41 -17.26 -11.73 -15.69
C GLU A 41 -17.53 -11.38 -14.23
N TRP A 42 -17.92 -10.13 -13.98
CA TRP A 42 -18.47 -9.72 -12.70
C TRP A 42 -19.96 -9.43 -12.86
N ARG A 43 -20.75 -9.96 -11.92
CA ARG A 43 -22.18 -9.67 -11.80
C ARG A 43 -22.45 -9.28 -10.36
N GLY A 44 -23.05 -8.11 -10.17
CA GLY A 44 -23.49 -7.70 -8.84
C GLY A 44 -24.48 -8.69 -8.25
N ALA A 45 -24.37 -8.96 -6.95
CA ALA A 45 -25.35 -9.76 -6.23
C ALA A 45 -26.73 -9.10 -6.28
N SER A 46 -27.81 -9.88 -6.23
CA SER A 46 -29.18 -9.35 -6.24
C SER A 46 -29.50 -8.50 -5.02
N ASP A 47 -28.83 -8.76 -3.91
CA ASP A 47 -28.89 -8.08 -2.62
C ASP A 47 -27.68 -7.16 -2.39
N ARG A 48 -26.98 -6.77 -3.47
CA ARG A 48 -25.84 -5.84 -3.40
C ARG A 48 -26.28 -4.54 -2.69
N PRO A 49 -25.63 -4.16 -1.57
CA PRO A 49 -25.96 -2.94 -0.84
C PRO A 49 -25.79 -1.68 -1.70
N ASP A 50 -26.48 -0.60 -1.32
CA ASP A 50 -26.22 0.70 -1.93
C ASP A 50 -24.75 1.11 -1.67
N PRO A 51 -23.98 1.52 -2.70
CA PRO A 51 -22.62 1.98 -2.50
C PRO A 51 -22.47 3.15 -1.51
N LEU A 52 -23.48 4.01 -1.39
CA LEU A 52 -23.51 5.10 -0.42
C LEU A 52 -23.72 4.59 1.00
N ASP A 53 -24.61 3.61 1.20
CA ASP A 53 -24.78 2.96 2.51
C ASP A 53 -23.47 2.32 3.00
N LEU A 54 -22.71 1.69 2.10
CA LEU A 54 -21.38 1.14 2.43
C LEU A 54 -20.38 2.25 2.81
N LEU A 55 -20.41 3.39 2.12
CA LEU A 55 -19.55 4.54 2.45
C LEU A 55 -19.90 5.15 3.81
N GLU A 56 -21.19 5.21 4.15
CA GLU A 56 -21.69 5.69 5.43
C GLU A 56 -21.35 4.74 6.58
N GLN A 57 -21.48 3.43 6.37
CA GLN A 57 -21.02 2.42 7.33
C GLN A 57 -19.52 2.57 7.64
N GLY A 58 -18.71 2.82 6.61
CA GLY A 58 -17.28 3.10 6.75
C GLY A 58 -16.93 4.43 7.44
N ASN A 59 -17.92 5.28 7.73
CA ASN A 59 -17.72 6.53 8.48
C ASN A 59 -17.91 6.38 9.99
N HIS A 60 -18.37 5.23 10.50
CA HIS A 60 -18.76 5.08 11.91
C HIS A 60 -17.67 5.51 12.92
N TYR A 61 -16.40 5.27 12.59
CA TYR A 61 -15.25 5.64 13.42
C TYR A 61 -14.50 6.90 12.94
N ARG A 62 -15.08 7.65 12.00
CA ARG A 62 -14.47 8.86 11.44
C ARG A 62 -14.98 10.10 12.16
N LEU A 63 -14.12 11.10 12.22
CA LEU A 63 -14.46 12.43 12.73
C LEU A 63 -15.48 13.10 11.80
N GLU A 64 -16.65 13.41 12.34
CA GLU A 64 -17.80 13.93 11.58
C GLU A 64 -17.45 15.23 10.84
N GLU A 65 -16.70 16.12 11.50
CA GLU A 65 -16.30 17.42 10.94
C GLU A 65 -15.38 17.29 9.70
N LEU A 66 -14.74 16.13 9.51
CA LEU A 66 -13.86 15.85 8.37
C LEU A 66 -14.55 15.12 7.22
N LEU A 67 -15.78 14.62 7.41
CA LEU A 67 -16.52 13.92 6.37
C LEU A 67 -16.74 14.77 5.11
N PRO A 68 -17.11 16.07 5.20
CA PRO A 68 -17.27 16.90 4.00
C PRO A 68 -16.00 17.00 3.15
N ILE A 69 -14.82 17.00 3.78
CA ILE A 69 -13.53 17.04 3.07
C ILE A 69 -13.29 15.72 2.35
N ARG A 70 -13.54 14.59 3.03
CA ARG A 70 -13.45 13.25 2.43
C ARG A 70 -14.34 13.15 1.20
N TYR A 71 -15.62 13.50 1.32
CA TYR A 71 -16.56 13.49 0.20
C TYR A 71 -16.13 14.46 -0.91
N GLY A 72 -15.70 15.68 -0.56
CA GLY A 72 -15.18 16.65 -1.52
C GLY A 72 -14.00 16.11 -2.34
N ARG A 73 -13.05 15.39 -1.69
CA ARG A 73 -11.92 14.74 -2.38
C ARG A 73 -12.37 13.58 -3.29
N MET A 74 -13.38 12.81 -2.89
CA MET A 74 -13.93 11.72 -3.70
C MET A 74 -14.69 12.23 -4.93
N LEU A 75 -15.42 13.34 -4.80
CA LEU A 75 -16.30 13.90 -5.85
C LEU A 75 -15.56 14.48 -7.06
N VAL A 76 -14.23 14.63 -7.01
CA VAL A 76 -13.45 15.27 -8.08
C VAL A 76 -13.62 14.55 -9.42
N ASN A 77 -13.56 13.22 -9.46
CA ASN A 77 -13.82 12.39 -10.64
C ASN A 77 -14.01 10.90 -10.26
N PRO A 78 -14.40 10.02 -11.20
CA PRO A 78 -14.58 8.59 -10.91
C PRO A 78 -13.34 7.89 -10.35
N PHE A 79 -12.13 8.33 -10.71
CA PHE A 79 -10.89 7.75 -10.20
C PHE A 79 -10.61 8.14 -8.74
N THR A 80 -10.88 9.40 -8.35
CA THR A 80 -10.79 9.81 -6.95
C THR A 80 -11.86 9.15 -6.09
N PHE A 81 -13.05 8.94 -6.64
CA PHE A 81 -14.10 8.15 -5.99
C PHE A 81 -13.62 6.73 -5.74
N LEU A 82 -13.14 6.03 -6.78
CA LEU A 82 -12.61 4.67 -6.66
C LEU A 82 -11.61 4.56 -5.51
N ARG A 83 -10.59 5.44 -5.46
CA ARG A 83 -9.58 5.46 -4.39
C ARG A 83 -10.18 5.67 -3.00
N GLY A 84 -11.09 6.64 -2.83
CA GLY A 84 -11.67 6.92 -1.50
C GLY A 84 -12.73 5.91 -1.03
N SER A 85 -13.03 4.88 -1.83
CA SER A 85 -14.17 3.99 -1.65
C SER A 85 -13.81 2.50 -1.70
N ALA A 86 -12.66 2.10 -1.15
CA ALA A 86 -12.16 0.71 -1.17
C ALA A 86 -13.22 -0.31 -0.75
N ILE A 87 -14.01 0.00 0.29
CA ILE A 87 -15.09 -0.84 0.83
C ILE A 87 -16.11 -1.31 -0.23
N ILE A 88 -16.43 -0.47 -1.23
CA ILE A 88 -17.42 -0.81 -2.27
C ILE A 88 -16.91 -1.98 -3.10
N MET A 89 -15.68 -1.89 -3.60
CA MET A 89 -15.13 -2.95 -4.44
C MET A 89 -14.77 -4.19 -3.61
N ALA A 90 -14.38 -4.03 -2.34
CA ALA A 90 -14.21 -5.16 -1.44
C ALA A 90 -15.53 -5.96 -1.29
N ASN A 91 -16.66 -5.26 -1.10
CA ASN A 91 -17.99 -5.89 -1.08
C ASN A 91 -18.32 -6.55 -2.44
N ASP A 92 -18.06 -5.87 -3.56
CA ASP A 92 -18.28 -6.41 -4.91
C ASP A 92 -17.48 -7.68 -5.19
N LEU A 93 -16.27 -7.78 -4.62
CA LEU A 93 -15.36 -8.90 -4.82
C LEU A 93 -15.60 -10.06 -3.84
N ALA A 94 -16.27 -9.81 -2.71
CA ALA A 94 -16.53 -10.79 -1.66
C ALA A 94 -17.27 -12.05 -2.17
N SER A 95 -18.14 -11.89 -3.17
CA SER A 95 -18.90 -12.98 -3.78
C SER A 95 -18.25 -13.56 -5.05
N THR A 96 -17.09 -13.03 -5.48
CA THR A 96 -16.44 -13.49 -6.71
C THR A 96 -15.60 -14.75 -6.49
N ALA A 97 -15.32 -15.47 -7.57
CA ALA A 97 -14.42 -16.61 -7.53
C ALA A 97 -13.04 -16.23 -6.97
N THR A 98 -12.55 -17.03 -6.02
CA THR A 98 -11.22 -16.95 -5.41
C THR A 98 -10.58 -18.33 -5.43
N THR A 99 -9.27 -18.39 -5.58
CA THR A 99 -8.48 -19.64 -5.58
C THR A 99 -8.26 -20.20 -4.17
N GLY A 100 -8.69 -19.48 -3.13
CA GLY A 100 -8.40 -19.81 -1.73
C GLY A 100 -6.98 -19.46 -1.28
N ILE A 101 -6.11 -19.00 -2.18
CA ILE A 101 -4.76 -18.55 -1.82
C ILE A 101 -4.86 -17.18 -1.15
N ARG A 102 -4.57 -17.13 0.15
CA ARG A 102 -4.58 -15.91 0.94
C ARG A 102 -3.18 -15.32 1.08
N VAL A 103 -3.09 -14.01 0.93
CA VAL A 103 -1.89 -13.20 1.14
C VAL A 103 -2.26 -12.01 2.02
N GLN A 104 -1.27 -11.30 2.55
CA GLN A 104 -1.52 -9.97 3.08
C GLN A 104 -1.80 -9.05 1.89
N VAL A 105 -3.06 -8.64 1.70
CA VAL A 105 -3.45 -7.73 0.61
C VAL A 105 -3.22 -6.29 1.01
N CYS A 106 -2.99 -5.42 0.04
CA CYS A 106 -3.03 -3.97 0.22
C CYS A 106 -4.45 -3.51 0.59
N GLY A 107 -5.49 -4.14 0.00
CA GLY A 107 -6.89 -3.83 0.27
C GLY A 107 -7.40 -2.61 -0.51
N ASP A 108 -6.52 -1.63 -0.76
CA ASP A 108 -6.79 -0.45 -1.58
C ASP A 108 -5.88 -0.33 -2.82
N ALA A 109 -5.50 -1.45 -3.45
CA ALA A 109 -4.58 -1.42 -4.58
C ALA A 109 -5.12 -0.64 -5.82
N HIS A 110 -4.43 0.43 -6.21
CA HIS A 110 -4.73 1.28 -7.35
C HIS A 110 -3.45 1.94 -7.92
N LEU A 111 -3.48 2.43 -9.16
CA LEU A 111 -2.27 2.95 -9.84
C LEU A 111 -1.56 4.07 -9.07
N SER A 112 -2.28 4.87 -8.27
CA SER A 112 -1.70 5.96 -7.48
C SER A 112 -1.07 5.53 -6.15
N ASN A 113 -1.14 4.24 -5.74
CA ASN A 113 -0.37 3.75 -4.59
C ASN A 113 1.10 3.62 -4.95
N PHE A 114 1.38 3.49 -6.24
CA PHE A 114 2.72 3.26 -6.73
C PHE A 114 3.44 4.58 -6.94
N GLY A 115 4.63 4.69 -6.36
CA GLY A 115 5.43 5.91 -6.43
C GLY A 115 6.91 5.61 -6.28
N THR A 116 7.72 6.66 -6.51
CA THR A 116 9.17 6.58 -6.34
C THR A 116 9.57 7.17 -4.99
N TYR A 117 10.30 6.40 -4.19
CA TYR A 117 10.75 6.79 -2.86
C TYR A 117 12.27 6.78 -2.79
N ALA A 118 12.81 7.73 -2.03
CA ALA A 118 14.22 7.75 -1.68
C ALA A 118 14.40 6.94 -0.40
N THR A 119 15.28 5.94 -0.43
CA THR A 119 15.67 5.23 0.80
C THR A 119 16.74 6.03 1.56
N PRO A 120 16.91 5.82 2.87
CA PRO A 120 17.97 6.46 3.67
C PRO A 120 19.37 6.29 3.08
N GLU A 121 19.63 5.16 2.40
CA GLU A 121 20.89 4.85 1.70
C GLU A 121 21.03 5.58 0.35
N ARG A 122 20.11 6.50 0.04
CA ARG A 122 19.99 7.23 -1.24
C ARG A 122 19.68 6.33 -2.44
N ASN A 123 19.21 5.11 -2.21
CA ASN A 123 18.66 4.28 -3.28
C ASN A 123 17.28 4.79 -3.69
N ARG A 124 16.92 4.45 -4.92
CA ARG A 124 15.65 4.82 -5.54
C ARG A 124 14.83 3.55 -5.68
N VAL A 125 13.70 3.48 -4.98
CA VAL A 125 12.80 2.33 -5.08
C VAL A 125 11.45 2.79 -5.62
N PHE A 126 10.89 1.98 -6.51
CA PHE A 126 9.49 2.10 -6.89
C PHE A 126 8.70 1.11 -6.04
N ASP A 127 7.75 1.62 -5.26
CA ASP A 127 7.05 0.82 -4.26
C ASP A 127 5.57 1.20 -4.13
N VAL A 128 4.82 0.37 -3.43
CA VAL A 128 3.43 0.60 -3.01
C VAL A 128 3.43 1.38 -1.70
N ASN A 129 2.54 2.36 -1.62
CA ASN A 129 2.22 3.10 -0.39
C ASN A 129 0.77 2.86 0.02
N ASP A 130 0.47 3.29 1.24
CA ASP A 130 -0.88 3.33 1.83
C ASP A 130 -1.38 1.92 2.18
N PHE A 131 -1.14 1.51 3.43
CA PHE A 131 -1.43 0.18 3.95
C PHE A 131 -2.56 0.21 5.00
N ASP A 132 -3.36 1.28 5.03
CA ASP A 132 -4.40 1.47 6.05
C ASP A 132 -5.54 0.44 5.93
N GLU A 133 -5.69 -0.20 4.76
CA GLU A 133 -6.70 -1.22 4.46
C GLU A 133 -6.12 -2.66 4.39
N THR A 134 -4.91 -2.87 4.91
CA THR A 134 -4.20 -4.14 4.75
C THR A 134 -4.75 -5.26 5.65
N LEU A 135 -5.19 -6.36 5.04
CA LEU A 135 -5.72 -7.54 5.74
C LEU A 135 -5.30 -8.83 5.03
N PRO A 136 -5.31 -10.00 5.70
CA PRO A 136 -5.20 -11.28 5.00
C PRO A 136 -6.41 -11.50 4.08
N GLY A 137 -6.19 -11.67 2.78
CA GLY A 137 -7.26 -11.77 1.78
C GLY A 137 -6.84 -12.51 0.51
N PRO A 138 -7.80 -12.81 -0.39
CA PRO A 138 -7.49 -13.41 -1.68
C PRO A 138 -6.64 -12.46 -2.54
N TRP A 139 -5.52 -12.95 -3.07
CA TRP A 139 -4.61 -12.13 -3.90
C TRP A 139 -5.31 -11.56 -5.14
N GLU A 140 -6.38 -12.21 -5.62
CA GLU A 140 -7.16 -11.76 -6.77
C GLU A 140 -7.81 -10.40 -6.53
N TRP A 141 -8.06 -10.01 -5.29
CA TRP A 141 -8.75 -8.76 -4.98
C TRP A 141 -7.91 -7.55 -5.33
N ASP A 142 -6.65 -7.53 -4.89
CA ASP A 142 -5.72 -6.44 -5.20
C ASP A 142 -5.50 -6.30 -6.71
N ILE A 143 -5.26 -7.40 -7.42
CA ILE A 143 -4.99 -7.31 -8.86
C ILE A 143 -6.22 -6.88 -9.67
N LYS A 144 -7.43 -7.32 -9.27
CA LYS A 144 -8.69 -6.87 -9.90
C LYS A 144 -8.91 -5.39 -9.62
N ARG A 145 -8.69 -4.93 -8.38
CA ARG A 145 -8.82 -3.52 -8.00
C ARG A 145 -7.81 -2.65 -8.75
N LEU A 146 -6.55 -3.08 -8.79
CA LEU A 146 -5.48 -2.39 -9.49
C LEU A 146 -5.78 -2.26 -10.99
N ALA A 147 -6.17 -3.36 -11.65
CA ALA A 147 -6.53 -3.34 -13.08
C ALA A 147 -7.73 -2.42 -13.37
N THR A 148 -8.76 -2.46 -12.52
CA THR A 148 -9.92 -1.55 -12.60
C THR A 148 -9.49 -0.09 -12.48
N SER A 149 -8.53 0.22 -11.61
CA SER A 149 -8.04 1.58 -11.42
C SER A 149 -7.45 2.19 -12.71
N PHE A 150 -6.76 1.40 -13.54
CA PHE A 150 -6.25 1.87 -14.85
C PHE A 150 -7.39 2.22 -15.81
N VAL A 151 -8.46 1.42 -15.83
CA VAL A 151 -9.62 1.68 -16.68
C VAL A 151 -10.36 2.94 -16.22
N VAL A 152 -10.59 3.08 -14.92
CA VAL A 152 -11.30 4.24 -14.34
C VAL A 152 -10.50 5.52 -14.49
N ALA A 153 -9.18 5.48 -14.28
CA ALA A 153 -8.30 6.62 -14.50
C ALA A 153 -8.27 7.04 -15.97
N GLY A 154 -8.09 6.08 -16.88
CA GLY A 154 -8.08 6.37 -18.31
C GLY A 154 -9.40 6.96 -18.81
N ARG A 155 -10.55 6.46 -18.31
CA ARG A 155 -11.86 7.08 -18.54
C ARG A 155 -11.95 8.50 -17.99
N SER A 156 -11.44 8.74 -16.78
CA SER A 156 -11.41 10.09 -16.17
C SER A 156 -10.55 11.07 -16.96
N LEU A 157 -9.53 10.57 -17.67
CA LEU A 157 -8.67 11.33 -18.58
C LEU A 157 -9.19 11.35 -20.04
N SER A 158 -10.38 10.82 -20.30
CA SER A 158 -11.00 10.73 -21.63
C SER A 158 -10.17 9.95 -22.67
N PHE A 159 -9.37 8.97 -22.24
CA PHE A 159 -8.66 8.09 -23.16
C PHE A 159 -9.59 7.08 -23.84
N PRO A 160 -9.30 6.67 -25.09
CA PRO A 160 -10.08 5.66 -25.80
C PRO A 160 -10.16 4.34 -25.03
N GLU A 161 -11.27 3.61 -25.19
CA GLU A 161 -11.47 2.32 -24.50
C GLU A 161 -10.34 1.31 -24.81
N SER A 162 -9.85 1.30 -26.04
CA SER A 162 -8.73 0.44 -26.46
C SER A 162 -7.46 0.71 -25.66
N VAL A 163 -7.16 1.98 -25.35
CA VAL A 163 -6.01 2.38 -24.53
C VAL A 163 -6.21 1.94 -23.08
N ASN A 164 -7.40 2.16 -22.52
CA ASN A 164 -7.74 1.77 -21.15
C ASN A 164 -7.61 0.24 -20.96
N ARG A 165 -8.15 -0.53 -21.92
CA ARG A 165 -8.06 -1.99 -21.95
C ARG A 165 -6.62 -2.47 -22.08
N GLN A 166 -5.83 -1.83 -22.95
CA GLN A 166 -4.42 -2.18 -23.12
C GLN A 166 -3.62 -1.90 -21.85
N ALA A 167 -3.85 -0.78 -21.17
CA ALA A 167 -3.18 -0.44 -19.91
C ALA A 167 -3.50 -1.46 -18.80
N ALA A 168 -4.77 -1.80 -18.59
CA ALA A 168 -5.18 -2.81 -17.61
C ALA A 168 -4.60 -4.20 -17.95
N THR A 169 -4.65 -4.61 -19.23
CA THR A 169 -4.05 -5.88 -19.68
C THR A 169 -2.54 -5.93 -19.42
N ARG A 170 -1.81 -4.84 -19.73
CA ARG A 170 -0.36 -4.76 -19.47
C ARG A 170 -0.03 -4.81 -17.99
N CYS A 171 -0.84 -4.19 -17.13
CA CYS A 171 -0.68 -4.27 -15.68
C CYS A 171 -0.77 -5.73 -15.19
N VAL A 172 -1.84 -6.44 -15.55
CA VAL A 172 -2.04 -7.85 -15.14
C VAL A 172 -0.99 -8.77 -15.77
N GLN A 173 -0.60 -8.51 -17.03
CA GLN A 173 0.48 -9.24 -17.69
C GLN A 173 1.80 -9.10 -16.93
N SER A 174 2.18 -7.88 -16.54
CA SER A 174 3.39 -7.61 -15.78
C SER A 174 3.36 -8.34 -14.43
N TYR A 175 2.23 -8.27 -13.71
CA TYR A 175 2.06 -9.01 -12.45
C TYR A 175 2.30 -10.51 -12.63
N ARG A 176 1.66 -11.13 -13.63
CA ARG A 176 1.82 -12.55 -13.95
C ARG A 176 3.28 -12.91 -14.26
N GLU A 177 3.95 -12.12 -15.09
CA GLU A 177 5.34 -12.38 -15.50
C GLU A 177 6.32 -12.28 -14.34
N HIS A 178 6.14 -11.30 -13.46
CA HIS A 178 6.97 -11.17 -12.25
C HIS A 178 6.68 -12.30 -11.26
N MET A 179 5.43 -12.73 -11.08
CA MET A 179 5.13 -13.89 -10.24
C MET A 179 5.78 -15.18 -10.74
N TRP A 180 5.85 -15.39 -12.07
CA TRP A 180 6.58 -16.52 -12.65
C TRP A 180 8.09 -16.44 -12.40
N MET A 181 8.67 -15.24 -12.52
CA MET A 181 10.07 -15.00 -12.23
C MET A 181 10.38 -15.25 -10.74
N PHE A 182 9.59 -14.66 -9.83
CA PHE A 182 9.73 -14.80 -8.39
C PHE A 182 9.56 -16.26 -7.93
N ALA A 183 8.65 -17.01 -8.55
CA ALA A 183 8.48 -18.43 -8.26
C ALA A 183 9.71 -19.28 -8.60
N GLY A 184 10.70 -18.75 -9.33
CA GLY A 184 11.98 -19.40 -9.63
C GLY A 184 13.17 -18.91 -8.82
N MET A 185 12.99 -17.90 -7.98
CA MET A 185 14.06 -17.29 -7.17
C MET A 185 14.24 -18.02 -5.83
N SER A 186 15.43 -17.92 -5.25
CA SER A 186 15.62 -18.27 -3.84
C SER A 186 14.93 -17.23 -2.95
N ASN A 187 14.66 -17.60 -1.69
CA ASN A 187 14.06 -16.66 -0.74
C ASN A 187 14.93 -15.41 -0.53
N LEU A 188 16.26 -15.57 -0.55
CA LEU A 188 17.19 -14.45 -0.36
C LEU A 188 17.22 -13.53 -1.59
N ASP A 189 17.21 -14.10 -2.80
CA ASP A 189 17.12 -13.30 -4.04
C ASP A 189 15.80 -12.53 -4.09
N LEU A 190 14.69 -13.18 -3.70
CA LEU A 190 13.39 -12.53 -3.61
C LEU A 190 13.39 -11.41 -2.58
N TRP A 191 14.01 -11.62 -1.40
CA TRP A 191 14.13 -10.61 -0.34
C TRP A 191 14.89 -9.36 -0.80
N TYR A 192 15.92 -9.53 -1.63
CA TYR A 192 16.71 -8.42 -2.17
C TYR A 192 16.20 -7.89 -3.52
N THR A 193 15.14 -8.47 -4.06
CA THR A 193 14.56 -8.00 -5.32
C THR A 193 14.00 -6.60 -5.15
N ARG A 194 14.31 -5.72 -6.09
CA ARG A 194 13.84 -4.32 -6.12
C ARG A 194 13.44 -3.97 -7.54
N ILE A 195 12.42 -3.13 -7.66
CA ILE A 195 12.10 -2.49 -8.93
C ILE A 195 13.08 -1.33 -9.10
N ASP A 196 14.15 -1.59 -9.86
CA ASP A 196 15.15 -0.58 -10.17
C ASP A 196 14.58 0.45 -11.16
N ILE A 197 14.68 1.71 -10.76
CA ILE A 197 14.20 2.85 -11.54
C ILE A 197 15.02 3.02 -12.82
N GLU A 198 16.33 2.73 -12.81
CA GLU A 198 17.17 2.89 -14.00
C GLU A 198 16.77 1.89 -15.09
N SER A 199 16.56 0.64 -14.72
CA SER A 199 16.01 -0.38 -15.62
C SER A 199 14.61 -0.01 -16.15
N THR A 200 13.80 0.67 -15.32
CA THR A 200 12.47 1.16 -15.72
C THR A 200 12.58 2.29 -16.75
N LEU A 201 13.52 3.21 -16.60
CA LEU A 201 13.77 4.31 -17.54
C LEU A 201 14.10 3.82 -18.96
N LEU A 202 14.77 2.67 -19.07
CA LEU A 202 15.09 2.05 -20.37
C LEU A 202 13.84 1.50 -21.08
N ARG A 203 12.79 1.13 -20.32
CA ARG A 203 11.57 0.48 -20.82
C ARG A 203 10.43 1.46 -21.11
N ILE A 204 10.53 2.72 -20.67
CA ILE A 204 9.52 3.75 -20.96
C ILE A 204 9.77 4.42 -22.31
N HIS A 205 8.68 4.93 -22.90
CA HIS A 205 8.74 5.72 -24.13
C HIS A 205 9.66 6.94 -23.93
N PRO A 206 10.52 7.30 -24.92
CA PRO A 206 11.44 8.42 -24.80
C PRO A 206 10.78 9.73 -24.33
N ASP A 207 9.60 10.05 -24.84
CA ASP A 207 8.87 11.28 -24.50
C ASP A 207 8.44 11.33 -23.01
N SER A 208 8.25 10.18 -22.38
CA SER A 208 7.90 10.08 -20.95
C SER A 208 9.11 10.19 -20.04
N ARG A 209 10.34 10.06 -20.56
CA ARG A 209 11.58 10.11 -19.75
C ARG A 209 11.76 11.45 -19.06
N ALA A 210 11.49 12.55 -19.75
CA ALA A 210 11.64 13.89 -19.18
C ALA A 210 10.67 14.14 -18.00
N TYR A 211 9.46 13.58 -18.06
CA TYR A 211 8.52 13.62 -16.95
C TYR A 211 9.03 12.80 -15.77
N LEU A 212 9.42 11.54 -16.00
CA LEU A 212 9.91 10.67 -14.94
C LEU A 212 11.19 11.21 -14.29
N HIS A 213 12.14 11.75 -15.06
CA HIS A 213 13.33 12.41 -14.51
C HIS A 213 12.97 13.56 -13.57
N ARG A 214 11.99 14.40 -13.92
CA ARG A 214 11.53 15.48 -13.04
C ARG A 214 10.90 14.95 -11.75
N GLU A 215 10.09 13.90 -11.82
CA GLU A 215 9.52 13.26 -10.62
C GLU A 215 10.60 12.64 -9.73
N LEU A 216 11.63 12.02 -10.31
CA LEU A 216 12.76 11.48 -9.56
C LEU A 216 13.60 12.56 -8.87
N GLU A 217 13.82 13.70 -9.53
CA GLU A 217 14.49 14.84 -8.90
C GLU A 217 13.64 15.48 -7.80
N ARG A 218 12.31 15.48 -7.95
CA ARG A 218 11.39 15.91 -6.88
C ARG A 218 11.45 14.96 -5.68
N ALA A 219 11.43 13.65 -5.91
CA ALA A 219 11.55 12.63 -4.87
C ALA A 219 12.86 12.77 -4.09
N ARG A 220 13.99 13.06 -4.76
CA ARG A 220 15.28 13.35 -4.12
C ARG A 220 15.24 14.51 -3.13
N ARG A 221 14.41 15.53 -3.40
CA ARG A 221 14.29 16.72 -2.55
C ARG A 221 13.29 16.53 -1.41
N ARG A 222 12.51 15.43 -1.40
CA ARG A 222 11.59 15.08 -0.29
C ARG A 222 12.35 14.36 0.82
N THR A 223 13.32 15.03 1.42
CA THR A 223 13.94 14.57 2.67
C THR A 223 13.19 15.17 3.86
N ASN A 224 13.23 14.49 5.02
CA ASN A 224 12.67 15.02 6.26
C ASN A 224 13.23 16.42 6.58
N SER A 225 14.51 16.67 6.29
CA SER A 225 15.16 17.98 6.45
C SER A 225 14.60 19.09 5.55
N HIS A 226 14.05 18.75 4.37
CA HIS A 226 13.45 19.73 3.46
C HIS A 226 11.96 19.99 3.79
N VAL A 227 11.30 19.01 4.40
CA VAL A 227 9.90 19.11 4.83
C VAL A 227 9.79 19.81 6.20
N PHE A 228 10.76 19.60 7.08
CA PHE A 228 10.76 20.12 8.45
C PHE A 228 10.52 21.64 8.55
N PRO A 229 11.19 22.53 7.79
CA PRO A 229 10.91 23.97 7.85
C PRO A 229 9.50 24.36 7.39
N LYS A 230 8.87 23.53 6.55
CA LYS A 230 7.51 23.76 6.05
C LYS A 230 6.45 23.34 7.06
N LEU A 231 6.73 22.32 7.86
CA LEU A 231 5.80 21.75 8.83
C LEU A 231 6.01 22.26 10.25
N ALA A 232 7.19 22.76 10.59
CA ALA A 232 7.51 23.24 11.93
C ALA A 232 7.88 24.74 11.92
N ARG A 233 7.58 25.43 13.03
CA ARG A 233 8.12 26.74 13.39
C ARG A 233 9.06 26.56 14.58
N GLU A 234 10.11 27.36 14.63
CA GLU A 234 11.00 27.45 15.77
C GLU A 234 10.67 28.73 16.54
N ASP A 235 10.50 28.61 17.85
CA ASP A 235 10.43 29.73 18.78
C ASP A 235 11.37 29.47 19.95
N GLN A 236 12.38 30.32 20.12
CA GLN A 236 13.39 30.23 21.19
C GLN A 236 14.02 28.83 21.37
N GLY A 237 14.32 28.14 20.25
CA GLY A 237 14.91 26.79 20.28
C GLY A 237 13.92 25.66 20.57
N LYS A 238 12.62 25.96 20.73
CA LYS A 238 11.53 24.98 20.77
C LYS A 238 10.86 24.91 19.40
N TYR A 239 10.79 23.71 18.85
CA TYR A 239 10.08 23.45 17.60
C TYR A 239 8.62 23.13 17.90
N THR A 240 7.69 23.69 17.12
CA THR A 240 6.27 23.31 17.14
C THR A 240 5.77 23.09 15.72
N ILE A 241 4.82 22.19 15.54
CA ILE A 241 4.16 21.96 14.25
C ILE A 241 3.33 23.20 13.90
N LYS A 242 3.27 23.56 12.63
CA LYS A 242 2.43 24.66 12.14
C LYS A 242 1.02 24.14 11.93
N ASP A 243 0.04 24.78 12.55
CA ASP A 243 -1.37 24.53 12.25
C ASP A 243 -1.71 24.96 10.83
N ASP A 244 -2.54 24.15 10.19
CA ASP A 244 -3.20 24.42 8.91
C ASP A 244 -4.62 23.83 8.98
N PRO A 245 -5.53 24.40 9.80
CA PRO A 245 -6.82 23.79 10.05
C PRO A 245 -7.68 23.75 8.78
N PRO A 246 -8.46 22.67 8.56
CA PRO A 246 -8.62 21.51 9.45
C PRO A 246 -7.61 20.38 9.17
N LEU A 247 -6.64 20.57 8.26
CA LEU A 247 -5.75 19.51 7.78
C LEU A 247 -4.61 19.18 8.75
N ILE A 248 -4.08 20.18 9.45
CA ILE A 248 -3.11 20.01 10.53
C ILE A 248 -3.61 20.84 11.70
N SER A 249 -3.89 20.20 12.82
CA SER A 249 -4.40 20.86 14.02
C SER A 249 -3.81 20.20 15.26
N HIS A 250 -3.36 20.99 16.22
CA HIS A 250 -3.14 20.49 17.58
C HIS A 250 -4.46 19.99 18.16
N ILE A 251 -4.36 18.99 19.04
CA ILE A 251 -5.51 18.33 19.66
C ILE A 251 -5.81 19.05 20.97
N ASP A 252 -7.01 19.64 21.08
CA ASP A 252 -7.50 20.29 22.30
C ASP A 252 -8.21 19.27 23.22
N ASP A 253 -7.62 18.09 23.41
CA ASP A 253 -8.14 17.02 24.27
C ASP A 253 -7.04 16.59 25.25
N ASP A 254 -7.14 17.12 26.46
CA ASP A 254 -6.15 16.92 27.53
C ASP A 254 -5.92 15.44 27.84
N VAL A 255 -6.94 14.58 27.69
CA VAL A 255 -6.81 13.14 27.96
C VAL A 255 -5.92 12.45 26.93
N TRP A 256 -6.05 12.81 25.65
CA TRP A 256 -5.20 12.28 24.59
C TRP A 256 -3.78 12.82 24.69
N VAL A 257 -3.63 14.12 24.99
CA VAL A 257 -2.33 14.77 25.15
C VAL A 257 -1.54 14.11 26.29
N ASP A 258 -2.20 13.77 27.40
CA ASP A 258 -1.56 13.12 28.55
C ASP A 258 -1.16 11.65 28.28
N GLN A 259 -1.88 10.93 27.42
CA GLN A 259 -1.61 9.51 27.12
C GLN A 259 -0.58 9.30 25.99
N LEU A 260 -0.36 10.30 25.14
CA LEU A 260 0.54 10.21 23.98
C LEU A 260 1.99 9.82 24.33
N PRO A 261 2.63 10.35 25.40
CA PRO A 261 3.97 9.94 25.79
C PRO A 261 4.07 8.44 26.08
N GLU A 262 3.17 7.89 26.90
CA GLU A 262 3.15 6.46 27.24
C GLU A 262 2.90 5.59 26.00
N MET A 263 2.04 6.05 25.08
CA MET A 263 1.81 5.34 23.81
C MET A 263 3.08 5.28 22.95
N ILE A 264 3.84 6.39 22.86
CA ILE A 264 5.09 6.44 22.09
C ILE A 264 6.16 5.56 22.73
N GLU A 265 6.26 5.53 24.05
CA GLU A 265 7.18 4.65 24.76
C GLU A 265 6.87 3.17 24.48
N ARG A 266 5.61 2.75 24.63
CA ARG A 266 5.17 1.38 24.28
C ARG A 266 5.41 1.04 22.81
N TYR A 267 5.21 2.00 21.91
CA TYR A 267 5.52 1.81 20.49
C TYR A 267 7.02 1.56 20.29
N ILE A 268 7.90 2.37 20.89
CA ILE A 268 9.35 2.19 20.81
C ILE A 268 9.76 0.81 21.37
N GLU A 269 9.15 0.37 22.47
CA GLU A 269 9.36 -0.96 23.04
C GLU A 269 8.93 -2.09 22.11
N SER A 270 7.88 -1.90 21.31
CA SER A 270 7.41 -2.92 20.34
C SER A 270 8.32 -3.10 19.12
N LEU A 271 9.26 -2.20 18.88
CA LEU A 271 10.13 -2.25 17.70
C LEU A 271 11.28 -3.25 17.85
N PRO A 272 11.82 -3.77 16.73
CA PRO A 272 13.10 -4.46 16.71
C PRO A 272 14.22 -3.67 17.40
N ASP A 273 15.14 -4.38 18.05
CA ASP A 273 16.16 -3.79 18.94
C ASP A 273 17.01 -2.70 18.26
N ASP A 274 17.37 -2.90 16.98
CA ASP A 274 18.14 -1.93 16.18
C ASP A 274 17.39 -0.60 16.00
N ARG A 275 16.08 -0.66 15.73
CA ARG A 275 15.22 0.52 15.59
C ARG A 275 14.93 1.18 16.93
N ARG A 276 14.74 0.38 17.98
CA ARG A 276 14.53 0.85 19.36
C ARG A 276 15.71 1.70 19.84
N VAL A 277 16.95 1.23 19.65
CA VAL A 277 18.17 1.95 20.03
C VAL A 277 18.33 3.28 19.27
N LEU A 278 17.92 3.33 18.01
CA LEU A 278 17.96 4.58 17.25
C LEU A 278 16.93 5.58 17.77
N LEU A 279 15.68 5.15 17.95
CA LEU A 279 14.59 6.03 18.35
C LEU A 279 14.70 6.51 19.80
N SER A 280 15.31 5.73 20.70
CA SER A 280 15.56 6.16 22.09
C SER A 280 16.49 7.36 22.22
N ARG A 281 17.18 7.76 21.14
CA ARG A 281 18.02 8.98 21.07
C ARG A 281 17.22 10.24 20.71
N TYR A 282 15.94 10.10 20.39
CA TYR A 282 15.05 11.20 20.08
C TYR A 282 14.12 11.49 21.28
N ARG A 283 13.63 12.72 21.36
CA ARG A 283 12.64 13.14 22.37
C ARG A 283 11.41 13.67 21.66
N LEU A 284 10.23 13.37 22.21
CA LEU A 284 8.99 13.98 21.78
C LEU A 284 9.02 15.48 22.12
N ILE A 285 8.70 16.33 21.14
CA ILE A 285 8.70 17.79 21.31
C ILE A 285 7.30 18.37 21.13
N ASP A 286 6.53 17.85 20.17
CA ASP A 286 5.22 18.36 19.81
C ASP A 286 4.40 17.30 19.05
N VAL A 287 3.07 17.39 19.12
CA VAL A 287 2.13 16.48 18.46
C VAL A 287 0.96 17.26 17.88
N ALA A 288 0.67 17.01 16.60
CA ALA A 288 -0.51 17.54 15.93
C ALA A 288 -1.22 16.42 15.16
N ARG A 289 -2.55 16.49 15.10
CA ARG A 289 -3.39 15.65 14.25
C ARG A 289 -3.24 16.11 12.81
N LYS A 290 -2.92 15.17 11.92
CA LYS A 290 -2.88 15.39 10.48
C LYS A 290 -3.98 14.60 9.79
N VAL A 291 -4.80 15.27 9.00
CA VAL A 291 -5.81 14.66 8.14
C VAL A 291 -5.14 14.15 6.86
N VAL A 292 -5.11 12.83 6.72
CA VAL A 292 -4.58 12.11 5.55
C VAL A 292 -5.72 11.55 4.68
N GLY A 293 -5.43 11.23 3.41
CA GLY A 293 -6.40 10.70 2.44
C GLY A 293 -6.97 11.74 1.49
#